data_AF-A0A1G9VF31-F1
#
_entry.id   AF-A0A1G9VF31-F1
#
_cell.length_a   1.000
_cell.length_b   1.000
_cell.length_c   1.000
_cell.angle_alpha   90.00
_cell.angle_beta   90.00
_cell.angle_gamma   90.00
#
_symmetry.space_group_name_H-M   'P 1'
#
loop_
_entity.id
_entity.type
_entity.pdbx_description
1 polymer ?
#
loop_
_entity_poly.entity_id
_entity_poly.type
_entity_poly.pdbx_seq_one_letter_code
_entity_poly.pdbx_strand_id
1 'polypeptide(L)'
;MNSMSRLAVVISLASLFPLSANAAESKGTVEVVHWWTSGGEKAAVDVLKAQVEKDGFTWKDGAVAGGGGSTAMTVLKSRAVAGNPPGVAQIKGPDIQEWASTGLLDTDALKEVAKSEKWDSLLDKKVSDTVKYDGDYVAVPVNIHRVNWLWINPEVFKKAGIDKAPATLEEFYAAGDKLKKAGFIPLAHGGQPWQDSTVFEAVVLSVMGADGYKKALVDLDNGALTGPEMVKSLAELKKVATYMDADGKGQDWNLEAGKVINGKAGMQIMGDWAKSEWTAAKKVAGKDYQCVAFPGTEKAFTYNIDSLAVFKQKDKGTTAAQQDLAKVAMGEDFQKVFSINKGSIPVREDMLSDMSKYGFDSCAQTAAKDFLADSKTGGLQPSMAHNMATTLAVQGAFFDVVTNYINDPKADPAETAKKLGAAIKSAK
;
A
#
# COMPACT_ATOMS: atom_id res chain seq x y z
N MET A 1 60.04 31.56 68.35
CA MET A 1 59.63 32.34 67.15
C MET A 1 58.57 31.53 66.42
N ASN A 2 57.37 32.12 66.23
CA ASN A 2 56.38 31.95 65.14
C ASN A 2 56.33 30.59 64.39
N SER A 3 55.22 29.91 64.13
CA SER A 3 53.89 30.38 63.71
C SER A 3 52.95 29.17 63.55
N MET A 4 51.67 29.41 63.82
CA MET A 4 50.42 28.79 63.34
C MET A 4 50.50 27.73 62.22
N SER A 5 49.71 26.66 62.34
CA SER A 5 48.41 26.56 61.63
C SER A 5 47.62 25.29 62.00
N ARG A 6 46.35 25.52 62.35
CA ARG A 6 45.30 24.53 62.55
C ARG A 6 44.83 24.00 61.19
N LEU A 7 44.70 22.69 61.02
CA LEU A 7 43.95 22.10 59.92
C LEU A 7 42.65 21.50 60.48
N ALA A 8 41.54 22.15 60.18
CA ALA A 8 40.20 21.69 60.48
C ALA A 8 39.77 20.63 59.47
N VAL A 9 39.19 19.54 59.97
CA VAL A 9 38.52 18.51 59.18
C VAL A 9 37.22 19.09 58.64
N VAL A 10 37.14 19.26 57.32
CA VAL A 10 35.88 19.58 56.62
C VAL A 10 35.32 18.27 56.09
N ILE A 11 34.24 17.79 56.72
CA ILE A 11 33.40 16.71 56.20
C ILE A 11 32.52 17.35 55.12
N SER A 12 32.85 17.15 53.84
CA SER A 12 31.94 17.46 52.73
C SER A 12 30.86 16.38 52.65
N LEU A 13 29.66 16.69 53.13
CA LEU A 13 28.43 16.03 52.70
C LEU A 13 28.21 16.34 51.22
N ALA A 14 28.72 15.48 50.33
CA ALA A 14 28.27 15.45 48.95
C ALA A 14 26.90 14.76 48.93
N SER A 15 25.85 15.58 48.84
CA SER A 15 24.47 15.20 48.60
C SER A 15 24.35 14.30 47.36
N LEU A 16 24.10 13.01 47.60
CA LEU A 16 23.52 12.07 46.64
C LEU A 16 22.09 12.53 46.32
N PHE A 17 21.93 13.42 45.35
CA PHE A 17 20.67 13.53 44.63
C PHE A 17 20.66 12.41 43.57
N PRO A 18 19.79 11.38 43.69
CA PRO A 18 19.50 10.56 42.53
C PRO A 18 18.87 11.50 41.49
N LEU A 19 19.56 11.70 40.36
CA LEU A 19 18.90 12.13 39.13
C LEU A 19 17.93 11.01 38.75
N SER A 20 16.75 11.02 39.34
CA SER A 20 15.58 10.38 38.78
C SER A 20 15.30 11.14 37.48
N ALA A 21 15.83 10.63 36.37
CA ALA A 21 15.28 10.96 35.07
C ALA A 21 13.82 10.52 35.12
N ASN A 22 12.92 11.45 35.41
CA ASN A 22 11.49 11.26 35.27
C ASN A 22 11.25 11.03 33.78
N ALA A 23 11.30 9.77 33.35
CA ALA A 23 10.61 9.38 32.13
C ALA A 23 9.18 9.86 32.31
N ALA A 24 8.75 10.84 31.52
CA ALA A 24 7.41 11.38 31.60
C ALA A 24 6.42 10.21 31.53
N GLU A 25 5.52 10.13 32.52
CA GLU A 25 4.52 9.07 32.58
C GLU A 25 3.63 9.16 31.34
N SER A 26 3.59 8.08 30.55
CA SER A 26 2.86 8.05 29.29
C SER A 26 1.36 8.23 29.51
N LYS A 27 0.69 8.99 28.62
CA LYS A 27 -0.78 9.18 28.66
C LYS A 27 -1.55 7.91 28.29
N GLY A 28 -0.88 6.92 27.70
CA GLY A 28 -1.47 5.69 27.17
C GLY A 28 -0.59 5.05 26.11
N THR A 29 -0.83 3.79 25.79
CA THR A 29 -0.06 3.06 24.76
C THR A 29 -0.97 2.62 23.63
N VAL A 30 -0.55 2.80 22.38
CA VAL A 30 -1.21 2.21 21.21
C VAL A 30 -0.28 1.21 20.55
N GLU A 31 -0.76 -0.03 20.41
CA GLU A 31 -0.09 -1.04 19.59
C GLU A 31 -0.64 -0.99 18.16
N VAL A 32 0.25 -0.92 17.17
CA VAL A 32 -0.13 -0.85 15.76
C VAL A 32 0.46 -2.03 14.99
N VAL A 33 -0.42 -2.92 14.50
CA VAL A 33 -0.03 -4.05 13.65
C VAL A 33 -0.09 -3.64 12.19
N HIS A 34 1.02 -3.74 11.46
CA HIS A 34 1.13 -3.34 10.04
C HIS A 34 2.21 -4.16 9.32
N TRP A 35 2.29 -4.05 7.99
CA TRP A 35 3.34 -4.72 7.19
C TRP A 35 4.33 -3.78 6.50
N TRP A 36 4.26 -2.48 6.79
CA TRP A 36 5.21 -1.47 6.33
C TRP A 36 6.63 -1.72 6.85
N THR A 37 7.42 -2.45 6.09
CA THR A 37 8.72 -2.99 6.54
C THR A 37 9.86 -2.79 5.54
N SER A 38 9.56 -2.38 4.30
CA SER A 38 10.60 -1.92 3.37
C SER A 38 11.26 -0.62 3.86
N GLY A 39 12.38 -0.21 3.24
CA GLY A 39 13.06 1.03 3.63
C GLY A 39 12.16 2.26 3.48
N GLY A 40 11.45 2.39 2.35
CA GLY A 40 10.52 3.49 2.11
C GLY A 40 9.27 3.42 2.98
N GLU A 41 8.72 2.22 3.19
CA GLU A 41 7.57 2.01 4.06
C GLU A 41 7.87 2.32 5.53
N LYS A 42 9.03 1.89 6.02
CA LYS A 42 9.49 2.18 7.38
C LYS A 42 9.65 3.69 7.60
N ALA A 43 10.24 4.39 6.63
CA ALA A 43 10.39 5.85 6.71
C ALA A 43 9.03 6.56 6.82
N ALA A 44 7.98 6.02 6.18
CA ALA A 44 6.63 6.56 6.28
C ALA A 44 5.99 6.32 7.66
N VAL A 45 6.04 5.09 8.20
CA VAL A 45 5.43 4.78 9.51
C VAL A 45 6.16 5.44 10.68
N ASP A 46 7.48 5.65 10.58
CA ASP A 46 8.27 6.34 11.61
C ASP A 46 7.80 7.79 11.82
N VAL A 47 7.18 8.41 10.81
CA VAL A 47 6.56 9.75 10.92
C VAL A 47 5.31 9.69 11.80
N LEU A 48 4.46 8.66 11.63
CA LEU A 48 3.27 8.47 12.44
C LEU A 48 3.67 8.24 13.91
N LYS A 49 4.62 7.33 14.11
CA LYS A 49 5.19 7.01 15.42
C LYS A 49 5.70 8.27 16.13
N ALA A 50 6.53 9.06 15.45
CA ALA A 50 7.14 10.24 16.05
C ALA A 50 6.10 11.28 16.48
N GLN A 51 5.00 11.42 15.73
CA GLN A 51 3.93 12.35 16.08
C GLN A 51 3.11 11.84 17.29
N VAL A 52 2.75 10.56 17.33
CA VAL A 52 2.08 9.94 18.50
C VAL A 52 2.94 10.06 19.78
N GLU A 53 4.26 9.82 19.67
CA GLU A 53 5.18 9.96 20.79
C GLU A 53 5.32 11.42 21.26
N LYS A 54 5.33 12.37 20.32
CA LYS A 54 5.35 13.81 20.62
C LYS A 54 4.10 14.27 21.36
N ASP A 55 2.95 13.67 21.06
CA ASP A 55 1.67 13.98 21.72
C ASP A 55 1.55 13.35 23.12
N GLY A 56 2.57 12.59 23.55
CA GLY A 56 2.74 12.07 24.90
C GLY A 56 2.19 10.66 25.11
N PHE A 57 1.94 9.93 24.02
CA PHE A 57 1.55 8.53 24.04
C PHE A 57 2.74 7.62 23.71
N THR A 58 2.62 6.32 24.03
CA THR A 58 3.61 5.31 23.68
C THR A 58 3.20 4.58 22.41
N TRP A 59 4.06 4.56 21.39
CA TRP A 59 3.92 3.68 20.24
C TRP A 59 4.52 2.29 20.53
N LYS A 60 3.68 1.26 20.49
CA LYS A 60 4.13 -0.14 20.50
C LYS A 60 4.08 -0.69 19.09
N ASP A 61 5.26 -0.92 18.52
CA ASP A 61 5.39 -1.38 17.14
C ASP A 61 5.00 -2.86 16.99
N GLY A 62 4.06 -3.14 16.09
CA GLY A 62 3.58 -4.48 15.76
C GLY A 62 3.87 -4.87 14.32
N ALA A 63 4.99 -4.41 13.76
CA ALA A 63 5.37 -4.67 12.38
C ALA A 63 5.55 -6.17 12.10
N VAL A 64 4.91 -6.67 11.02
CA VAL A 64 5.01 -8.05 10.54
C VAL A 64 5.47 -8.02 9.08
N ALA A 65 6.68 -8.50 8.81
CA ALA A 65 7.24 -8.52 7.47
C ALA A 65 6.46 -9.46 6.52
N GLY A 66 6.29 -9.01 5.28
CA GLY A 66 5.58 -9.73 4.22
C GLY A 66 4.76 -8.78 3.34
N GLY A 67 5.25 -8.51 2.13
CA GLY A 67 4.56 -7.66 1.17
C GLY A 67 3.11 -8.10 0.93
N GLY A 68 2.20 -7.12 0.83
CA GLY A 68 0.76 -7.39 0.66
C GLY A 68 0.00 -7.74 1.95
N GLY A 69 0.68 -8.02 3.06
CA GLY A 69 0.06 -8.10 4.39
C GLY A 69 -0.51 -9.45 4.82
N SER A 70 -0.39 -10.52 4.01
CA SER A 70 -0.97 -11.84 4.33
C SER A 70 -0.49 -12.39 5.68
N THR A 71 0.81 -12.31 5.97
CA THR A 71 1.40 -12.74 7.26
C THR A 71 0.85 -11.92 8.42
N ALA A 72 0.73 -10.59 8.25
CA ALA A 72 0.16 -9.70 9.26
C ALA A 72 -1.30 -10.07 9.58
N MET A 73 -2.09 -10.43 8.57
CA MET A 73 -3.48 -10.88 8.77
C MET A 73 -3.56 -12.22 9.50
N THR A 74 -2.65 -13.17 9.24
CA THR A 74 -2.56 -14.42 10.03
C THR A 74 -2.28 -14.14 11.50
N VAL A 75 -1.31 -13.28 11.80
CA VAL A 75 -0.99 -12.87 13.18
C VAL A 75 -2.19 -12.17 13.83
N LEU A 76 -2.85 -11.26 13.11
CA LEU A 76 -4.01 -10.52 13.59
C LEU A 76 -5.18 -11.46 13.94
N LYS A 77 -5.52 -12.41 13.05
CA LYS A 77 -6.57 -13.42 13.30
C LYS A 77 -6.26 -14.27 14.53
N SER A 78 -5.02 -14.76 14.66
CA SER A 78 -4.61 -15.55 15.83
C SER A 78 -4.76 -14.77 17.14
N ARG A 79 -4.34 -13.50 17.15
CA ARG A 79 -4.44 -12.62 18.32
C ARG A 79 -5.87 -12.30 18.71
N ALA A 80 -6.73 -12.03 17.73
CA ALA A 80 -8.14 -11.76 17.96
C ALA A 80 -8.85 -12.97 18.60
N VAL A 81 -8.59 -14.18 18.09
CA VAL A 81 -9.12 -15.44 18.66
C VAL A 81 -8.60 -15.66 20.09
N ALA A 82 -7.35 -15.30 20.37
CA ALA A 82 -6.77 -15.38 21.71
C ALA A 82 -7.29 -14.30 22.69
N GLY A 83 -8.20 -13.41 22.26
CA GLY A 83 -8.74 -12.33 23.08
C GLY A 83 -7.75 -11.20 23.37
N ASN A 84 -6.70 -11.07 22.55
CA ASN A 84 -5.65 -10.05 22.68
C ASN A 84 -5.45 -9.23 21.39
N PRO A 85 -6.50 -8.56 20.87
CA PRO A 85 -6.37 -7.72 19.68
C PRO A 85 -5.42 -6.53 19.94
N PRO A 86 -4.70 -6.05 18.92
CA PRO A 86 -3.92 -4.81 19.03
C PRO A 86 -4.85 -3.60 19.23
N GLY A 87 -4.29 -2.42 19.54
CA GLY A 87 -5.08 -1.19 19.53
C GLY A 87 -5.53 -0.85 18.11
N VAL A 88 -4.61 -0.90 17.17
CA VAL A 88 -4.85 -0.58 15.76
C VAL A 88 -4.24 -1.68 14.89
N ALA A 89 -4.89 -2.00 13.77
CA ALA A 89 -4.28 -2.81 12.73
C ALA A 89 -4.50 -2.20 11.35
N GLN A 90 -3.52 -2.37 10.47
CA GLN A 90 -3.68 -2.08 9.06
C GLN A 90 -4.62 -3.13 8.44
N ILE A 91 -5.81 -2.71 8.02
CA ILE A 91 -6.85 -3.55 7.40
C ILE A 91 -7.44 -2.75 6.24
N LYS A 92 -7.84 -3.42 5.16
CA LYS A 92 -8.24 -2.74 3.92
C LYS A 92 -9.52 -3.31 3.34
N GLY A 93 -10.25 -2.46 2.64
CA GLY A 93 -11.40 -2.84 1.81
C GLY A 93 -12.47 -3.66 2.54
N PRO A 94 -13.07 -4.66 1.89
CA PRO A 94 -14.16 -5.45 2.47
C PRO A 94 -13.81 -6.16 3.79
N ASP A 95 -12.53 -6.41 4.04
CA ASP A 95 -12.07 -7.05 5.29
C ASP A 95 -12.40 -6.19 6.52
N ILE A 96 -12.40 -4.86 6.39
CA ILE A 96 -12.83 -3.95 7.47
C ILE A 96 -14.28 -4.25 7.88
N GLN A 97 -15.14 -4.54 6.92
CA GLN A 97 -16.55 -4.86 7.16
C GLN A 97 -16.70 -6.22 7.85
N GLU A 98 -15.90 -7.21 7.46
CA GLU A 98 -15.84 -8.52 8.13
C GLU A 98 -15.43 -8.35 9.60
N TRP A 99 -14.34 -7.62 9.86
CA TRP A 99 -13.88 -7.34 11.22
C TRP A 99 -14.90 -6.55 12.04
N ALA A 100 -15.55 -5.53 11.46
CA ALA A 100 -16.58 -4.76 12.14
C ALA A 100 -17.79 -5.64 12.52
N SER A 101 -18.20 -6.55 11.64
CA SER A 101 -19.32 -7.47 11.87
C SER A 101 -19.11 -8.43 13.05
N THR A 102 -17.85 -8.72 13.41
CA THR A 102 -17.53 -9.50 14.62
C THR A 102 -17.78 -8.73 15.92
N GLY A 103 -18.00 -7.42 15.83
CA GLY A 103 -18.11 -6.52 16.98
C GLY A 103 -16.78 -6.18 17.65
N LEU A 104 -15.64 -6.54 17.06
CA LEU A 104 -14.31 -6.27 17.60
C LEU A 104 -13.80 -4.85 17.31
N LEU A 105 -14.31 -4.18 16.27
CA LEU A 105 -13.93 -2.80 15.95
C LEU A 105 -14.74 -1.79 16.78
N ASP A 106 -14.12 -0.65 17.08
CA ASP A 106 -14.65 0.40 17.94
C ASP A 106 -15.14 1.60 17.12
N THR A 107 -16.46 1.69 16.93
CA THR A 107 -17.08 2.86 16.29
C THR A 107 -17.06 4.09 17.20
N ASP A 108 -17.21 3.90 18.51
CA ASP A 108 -17.34 4.99 19.47
C ASP A 108 -16.02 5.73 19.67
N ALA A 109 -14.90 5.02 19.56
CA ALA A 109 -13.56 5.62 19.61
C ALA A 109 -13.39 6.72 18.55
N LEU A 110 -13.97 6.57 17.35
CA LEU A 110 -13.75 7.48 16.22
C LEU A 110 -14.83 8.55 16.04
N LYS A 111 -16.03 8.39 16.61
CA LYS A 111 -17.18 9.28 16.37
C LYS A 111 -16.89 10.76 16.60
N GLU A 112 -16.40 11.11 17.78
CA GLU A 112 -16.12 12.52 18.13
C GLU A 112 -14.94 13.08 17.34
N VAL A 113 -13.91 12.26 17.07
CA VAL A 113 -12.75 12.66 16.27
C VAL A 113 -13.19 12.97 14.83
N ALA A 114 -13.91 12.05 14.18
CA ALA A 114 -14.37 12.21 12.81
C ALA A 114 -15.28 13.43 12.63
N LYS A 115 -16.16 13.69 13.61
CA LYS A 115 -17.06 14.85 13.61
C LYS A 115 -16.32 16.16 13.81
N SER A 116 -15.42 16.23 14.80
CA SER A 116 -14.67 17.46 15.11
C SER A 116 -13.68 17.84 14.01
N GLU A 117 -13.01 16.84 13.41
CA GLU A 117 -12.07 17.00 12.30
C GLU A 117 -12.76 16.99 10.92
N LYS A 118 -14.10 16.90 10.88
CA LYS A 118 -14.95 17.01 9.68
C LYS A 118 -14.57 16.05 8.54
N TRP A 119 -14.28 14.79 8.86
CA TRP A 119 -13.79 13.80 7.88
C TRP A 119 -14.70 13.62 6.67
N ASP A 120 -16.02 13.68 6.85
CA ASP A 120 -17.00 13.56 5.75
C ASP A 120 -16.89 14.67 4.70
N SER A 121 -16.26 15.80 5.04
CA SER A 121 -15.97 16.89 4.08
C SER A 121 -14.56 16.80 3.47
N LEU A 122 -13.71 15.93 4.00
CA LEU A 122 -12.32 15.77 3.57
C LEU A 122 -12.13 14.54 2.68
N LEU A 123 -13.03 13.56 2.73
CA LEU A 123 -12.88 12.28 2.06
C LEU A 123 -13.86 12.15 0.89
N ASP A 124 -13.38 11.61 -0.25
CA ASP A 124 -14.26 11.13 -1.30
C ASP A 124 -15.22 10.08 -0.72
N LYS A 125 -16.48 10.10 -1.15
CA LYS A 125 -17.51 9.20 -0.61
C LYS A 125 -17.09 7.73 -0.71
N LYS A 126 -16.51 7.30 -1.83
CA LYS A 126 -16.06 5.91 -2.03
C LYS A 126 -14.94 5.55 -1.06
N VAL A 127 -14.04 6.48 -0.74
CA VAL A 127 -13.01 6.28 0.27
C VAL A 127 -13.66 6.16 1.65
N SER A 128 -14.53 7.09 2.03
CA SER A 128 -15.19 7.08 3.35
C SER A 128 -16.05 5.83 3.57
N ASP A 129 -16.75 5.35 2.53
CA ASP A 129 -17.59 4.16 2.60
C ASP A 129 -16.76 2.90 2.91
N THR A 130 -15.48 2.84 2.51
CA THR A 130 -14.62 1.66 2.78
C THR A 130 -14.23 1.53 4.25
N VAL A 131 -14.22 2.64 4.99
CA VAL A 131 -13.77 2.71 6.39
C VAL A 131 -14.91 2.92 7.39
N LYS A 132 -16.15 2.99 6.89
CA LYS A 132 -17.38 3.05 7.69
C LYS A 132 -18.05 1.69 7.75
N TYR A 133 -18.66 1.38 8.89
CA TYR A 133 -19.56 0.23 9.08
C TYR A 133 -20.87 0.75 9.66
N ASP A 134 -22.00 0.41 9.03
CA ASP A 134 -23.33 0.94 9.38
C ASP A 134 -23.39 2.49 9.50
N GLY A 135 -22.57 3.18 8.70
CA GLY A 135 -22.49 4.66 8.66
C GLY A 135 -21.50 5.30 9.63
N ASP A 136 -20.95 4.54 10.58
CA ASP A 136 -19.97 5.00 11.56
C ASP A 136 -18.54 4.63 11.15
N TYR A 137 -17.58 5.52 11.38
CA TYR A 137 -16.16 5.21 11.13
C TYR A 137 -15.66 4.11 12.08
N VAL A 138 -15.04 3.07 11.52
CA VAL A 138 -14.36 1.97 12.25
C VAL A 138 -12.87 1.89 11.93
N ALA A 139 -12.43 2.64 10.93
CA ALA A 139 -11.05 2.75 10.51
C ALA A 139 -10.74 4.17 10.04
N VAL A 140 -9.45 4.48 9.95
CA VAL A 140 -8.94 5.75 9.44
C VAL A 140 -8.14 5.50 8.17
N PRO A 141 -8.53 6.05 7.01
CA PRO A 141 -7.77 5.87 5.78
C PRO A 141 -6.53 6.76 5.84
N VAL A 142 -5.37 6.25 5.43
CA VAL A 142 -4.09 6.99 5.53
C VAL A 142 -3.55 7.45 4.19
N ASN A 143 -3.90 6.77 3.10
CA ASN A 143 -3.43 7.09 1.76
C ASN A 143 -4.35 6.53 0.67
N ILE A 144 -4.08 6.93 -0.58
CA ILE A 144 -4.60 6.25 -1.77
C ILE A 144 -3.40 5.87 -2.63
N HIS A 145 -3.18 4.59 -2.79
CA HIS A 145 -2.23 4.03 -3.73
C HIS A 145 -2.90 3.78 -5.09
N ARG A 146 -2.24 4.15 -6.18
CA ARG A 146 -2.58 3.67 -7.53
C ARG A 146 -1.81 2.40 -7.84
N VAL A 147 -2.49 1.37 -8.31
CA VAL A 147 -1.88 0.05 -8.58
C VAL A 147 -1.42 -0.10 -10.04
N ASN A 148 -2.19 0.41 -11.01
CA ASN A 148 -1.94 0.24 -12.44
C ASN A 148 -0.83 1.15 -13.00
N TRP A 149 0.33 1.20 -12.33
CA TRP A 149 1.52 1.92 -12.78
C TRP A 149 2.52 0.99 -13.48
N LEU A 150 3.20 1.56 -14.49
CA LEU A 150 4.44 1.06 -15.08
C LEU A 150 5.58 2.02 -14.72
N TRP A 151 6.56 1.51 -14.00
CA TRP A 151 7.78 2.22 -13.60
C TRP A 151 8.86 1.95 -14.64
N ILE A 152 9.53 3.01 -15.12
CA ILE A 152 10.49 2.93 -16.22
C ILE A 152 11.80 3.60 -15.82
N ASN A 153 12.93 2.94 -16.11
CA ASN A 153 14.24 3.59 -16.09
C ASN A 153 14.53 4.23 -17.47
N PRO A 154 14.49 5.58 -17.60
CA PRO A 154 14.68 6.26 -18.87
C PRO A 154 16.11 6.11 -19.43
N GLU A 155 17.13 5.93 -18.58
CA GLU A 155 18.50 5.68 -19.05
C GLU A 155 18.63 4.29 -19.69
N VAL A 156 17.99 3.28 -19.12
CA VAL A 156 17.94 1.93 -19.68
C VAL A 156 17.16 1.93 -21.00
N PHE A 157 16.02 2.62 -21.05
CA PHE A 157 15.25 2.81 -22.28
C PHE A 157 16.09 3.45 -23.38
N LYS A 158 16.82 4.52 -23.06
CA LYS A 158 17.73 5.19 -24.00
C LYS A 158 18.82 4.24 -24.50
N LYS A 159 19.46 3.46 -23.61
CA LYS A 159 20.49 2.47 -23.99
C LYS A 159 19.94 1.36 -24.89
N ALA A 160 18.67 1.01 -24.73
CA ALA A 160 17.96 0.03 -25.57
C ALA A 160 17.34 0.63 -26.84
N GLY A 161 17.51 1.94 -27.10
CA GLY A 161 16.94 2.61 -28.28
C GLY A 161 15.41 2.73 -28.23
N ILE A 162 14.87 3.02 -27.05
CA ILE A 162 13.45 3.25 -26.80
C ILE A 162 13.26 4.73 -26.41
N ASP A 163 12.54 5.48 -27.24
CA ASP A 163 12.44 6.94 -27.08
C ASP A 163 11.24 7.39 -26.24
N LYS A 164 10.26 6.51 -26.03
CA LYS A 164 9.00 6.81 -25.32
C LYS A 164 8.54 5.63 -24.49
N ALA A 165 7.85 5.93 -23.39
CA ALA A 165 7.12 4.94 -22.63
C ALA A 165 6.00 4.31 -23.48
N PRO A 166 5.74 2.99 -23.34
CA PRO A 166 4.70 2.32 -24.11
C PRO A 166 3.30 2.74 -23.64
N ALA A 167 2.40 3.03 -24.58
CA ALA A 167 1.00 3.35 -24.33
C ALA A 167 0.05 2.18 -24.65
N THR A 168 0.47 1.23 -25.50
CA THR A 168 -0.29 -0.01 -25.80
C THR A 168 0.50 -1.27 -25.45
N LEU A 169 -0.19 -2.42 -25.36
CA LEU A 169 0.48 -3.71 -25.13
C LEU A 169 1.48 -4.04 -26.24
N GLU A 170 1.16 -3.73 -27.49
CA GLU A 170 2.07 -3.91 -28.63
C GLU A 170 3.36 -3.09 -28.47
N GLU A 171 3.24 -1.84 -28.05
CA GLU A 171 4.41 -0.99 -27.75
C GLU A 171 5.19 -1.51 -26.54
N PHE A 172 4.51 -2.05 -25.53
CA PHE A 172 5.14 -2.68 -24.37
C PHE A 172 5.96 -3.91 -24.78
N TYR A 173 5.44 -4.76 -25.64
CA TYR A 173 6.17 -5.91 -26.17
C TYR A 173 7.37 -5.48 -27.02
N ALA A 174 7.20 -4.46 -27.88
CA ALA A 174 8.30 -3.92 -28.67
C ALA A 174 9.42 -3.32 -27.78
N ALA A 175 9.05 -2.65 -26.68
CA ALA A 175 10.00 -2.19 -25.67
C ALA A 175 10.69 -3.37 -24.98
N GLY A 176 9.94 -4.40 -24.60
CA GLY A 176 10.47 -5.62 -23.98
C GLY A 176 11.50 -6.34 -24.87
N ASP A 177 11.23 -6.47 -26.16
CA ASP A 177 12.14 -7.09 -27.13
C ASP A 177 13.44 -6.28 -27.28
N LYS A 178 13.34 -4.96 -27.32
CA LYS A 178 14.51 -4.07 -27.36
C LYS A 178 15.36 -4.16 -26.09
N LEU A 179 14.74 -4.18 -24.92
CA LEU A 179 15.42 -4.35 -23.63
C LEU A 179 16.17 -5.67 -23.58
N LYS A 180 15.51 -6.78 -23.98
CA LYS A 180 16.11 -8.10 -24.04
C LYS A 180 17.30 -8.15 -25.00
N LYS A 181 17.14 -7.58 -26.19
CA LYS A 181 18.23 -7.49 -27.19
C LYS A 181 19.42 -6.67 -26.69
N ALA A 182 19.17 -5.66 -25.87
CA ALA A 182 20.21 -4.83 -25.24
C ALA A 182 20.82 -5.45 -23.97
N GLY A 183 20.39 -6.66 -23.56
CA GLY A 183 20.93 -7.38 -22.41
C GLY A 183 20.39 -6.92 -21.05
N PHE A 184 19.29 -6.15 -21.02
CA PHE A 184 18.60 -5.78 -19.80
C PHE A 184 17.48 -6.76 -19.47
N ILE A 185 17.12 -6.85 -18.19
CA ILE A 185 15.88 -7.49 -17.75
C ILE A 185 14.72 -6.61 -18.24
N PRO A 186 13.81 -7.12 -19.10
CA PRO A 186 12.73 -6.27 -19.60
C PRO A 186 11.77 -5.81 -18.50
N LEU A 187 11.29 -6.76 -17.67
CA LEU A 187 10.36 -6.52 -16.57
C LEU A 187 10.90 -7.14 -15.28
N ALA A 188 11.32 -6.32 -14.32
CA ALA A 188 11.64 -6.76 -12.96
C ALA A 188 10.34 -7.19 -12.25
N HIS A 189 10.32 -8.40 -11.70
CA HIS A 189 9.12 -9.04 -11.16
C HIS A 189 9.45 -10.13 -10.15
N GLY A 190 8.73 -10.17 -9.02
CA GLY A 190 9.10 -10.95 -7.84
C GLY A 190 8.39 -12.29 -7.67
N GLY A 191 7.68 -12.81 -8.68
CA GLY A 191 7.12 -14.16 -8.71
C GLY A 191 6.47 -14.65 -7.39
N GLN A 192 5.70 -13.77 -6.74
CA GLN A 192 4.91 -14.04 -5.53
C GLN A 192 3.44 -13.89 -5.90
N PRO A 193 2.50 -14.65 -5.30
CA PRO A 193 1.12 -14.69 -5.77
C PRO A 193 0.41 -13.33 -5.85
N TRP A 194 0.68 -12.45 -4.89
CA TRP A 194 0.12 -11.10 -4.89
C TRP A 194 0.72 -10.23 -6.00
N GLN A 195 2.03 -10.34 -6.29
CA GLN A 195 2.69 -9.61 -7.38
C GLN A 195 2.20 -10.11 -8.74
N ASP A 196 2.09 -11.42 -8.92
CA ASP A 196 1.52 -12.06 -10.11
C ASP A 196 0.11 -11.52 -10.39
N SER A 197 -0.68 -11.38 -9.33
CA SER A 197 -2.05 -10.87 -9.40
C SER A 197 -2.13 -9.36 -9.63
N THR A 198 -1.15 -8.59 -9.14
CA THR A 198 -0.99 -7.15 -9.47
C THR A 198 -0.80 -6.97 -10.98
N VAL A 199 0.02 -7.82 -11.62
CA VAL A 199 0.19 -7.78 -13.08
C VAL A 199 -1.07 -8.25 -13.80
N PHE A 200 -1.70 -9.33 -13.32
CA PHE A 200 -2.95 -9.85 -13.90
C PHE A 200 -4.06 -8.79 -13.91
N GLU A 201 -4.30 -8.10 -12.80
CA GLU A 201 -5.40 -7.13 -12.73
C GLU A 201 -5.17 -5.92 -13.66
N ALA A 202 -3.91 -5.51 -13.86
CA ALA A 202 -3.55 -4.48 -14.83
C ALA A 202 -3.78 -4.94 -16.28
N VAL A 203 -3.47 -6.21 -16.60
CA VAL A 203 -3.75 -6.80 -17.92
C VAL A 203 -5.25 -6.94 -18.15
N VAL A 204 -6.03 -7.39 -17.16
CA VAL A 204 -7.49 -7.44 -17.24
C VAL A 204 -8.05 -6.04 -17.50
N LEU A 205 -7.58 -5.03 -16.79
CA LEU A 205 -8.01 -3.65 -17.00
C LEU A 205 -7.69 -3.15 -18.41
N SER A 206 -6.49 -3.45 -18.92
CA SER A 206 -6.04 -3.07 -20.27
C SER A 206 -6.90 -3.72 -21.36
N VAL A 207 -7.22 -5.00 -21.21
CA VAL A 207 -7.94 -5.79 -22.23
C VAL A 207 -9.45 -5.56 -22.16
N MET A 208 -10.02 -5.50 -20.96
CA MET A 208 -11.48 -5.52 -20.74
C MET A 208 -12.04 -4.13 -20.38
N GLY A 209 -11.18 -3.13 -20.18
CA GLY A 209 -11.57 -1.81 -19.70
C GLY A 209 -12.15 -1.82 -18.28
N ALA A 210 -12.54 -0.65 -17.77
CA ALA A 210 -13.05 -0.51 -16.41
C ALA A 210 -14.35 -1.31 -16.16
N ASP A 211 -15.27 -1.34 -17.14
CA ASP A 211 -16.53 -2.08 -17.01
C ASP A 211 -16.32 -3.60 -16.98
N GLY A 212 -15.45 -4.11 -17.84
CA GLY A 212 -15.10 -5.53 -17.87
C GLY A 212 -14.32 -5.94 -16.62
N TYR A 213 -13.39 -5.09 -16.16
CA TYR A 213 -12.71 -5.24 -14.87
C TYR A 213 -13.72 -5.33 -13.74
N LYS A 214 -14.68 -4.38 -13.66
CA LYS A 214 -15.70 -4.38 -12.61
C LYS A 214 -16.50 -5.68 -12.61
N LYS A 215 -17.01 -6.09 -13.78
CA LYS A 215 -17.79 -7.34 -13.90
C LYS A 215 -16.98 -8.56 -13.45
N ALA A 216 -15.73 -8.67 -13.87
CA ALA A 216 -14.91 -9.84 -13.59
C ALA A 216 -14.34 -9.87 -12.16
N LEU A 217 -13.72 -8.78 -11.72
CA LEU A 217 -12.89 -8.74 -10.51
C LEU A 217 -13.58 -8.10 -9.30
N VAL A 218 -14.74 -7.46 -9.48
CA VAL A 218 -15.53 -6.83 -8.40
C VAL A 218 -16.88 -7.52 -8.24
N ASP A 219 -17.69 -7.58 -9.29
CA ASP A 219 -19.01 -8.22 -9.26
C ASP A 219 -18.91 -9.75 -9.30
N LEU A 220 -17.73 -10.26 -9.70
CA LEU A 220 -17.42 -11.69 -9.79
C LEU A 220 -18.45 -12.42 -10.68
N ASP A 221 -18.79 -11.80 -11.81
CA ASP A 221 -19.69 -12.32 -12.83
C ASP A 221 -19.03 -13.50 -13.54
N ASN A 222 -19.69 -14.65 -13.51
CA ASN A 222 -19.13 -15.87 -14.08
C ASN A 222 -18.98 -15.80 -15.61
N GLY A 223 -19.86 -15.04 -16.29
CA GLY A 223 -19.76 -14.81 -17.73
C GLY A 223 -18.48 -14.04 -18.09
N ALA A 224 -18.18 -12.97 -17.36
CA ALA A 224 -16.95 -12.20 -17.52
C ALA A 224 -15.70 -13.02 -17.14
N LEU A 225 -15.74 -13.80 -16.05
CA LEU A 225 -14.63 -14.64 -15.58
C LEU A 225 -14.27 -15.80 -16.53
N THR A 226 -15.24 -16.31 -17.29
CA THR A 226 -15.06 -17.47 -18.17
C THR A 226 -15.13 -17.14 -19.66
N GLY A 227 -15.46 -15.88 -19.97
CA GLY A 227 -15.74 -15.39 -21.31
C GLY A 227 -14.49 -15.09 -22.16
N PRO A 228 -14.67 -14.79 -23.45
CA PRO A 228 -13.59 -14.63 -24.42
C PRO A 228 -12.62 -13.49 -24.06
N GLU A 229 -13.09 -12.43 -23.42
CA GLU A 229 -12.22 -11.32 -22.99
C GLU A 229 -11.28 -11.73 -21.85
N MET A 230 -11.73 -12.54 -20.89
CA MET A 230 -10.84 -13.08 -19.86
C MET A 230 -9.84 -14.09 -20.44
N VAL A 231 -10.27 -14.91 -21.40
CA VAL A 231 -9.37 -15.80 -22.15
C VAL A 231 -8.28 -14.99 -22.86
N LYS A 232 -8.65 -13.85 -23.47
CA LYS A 232 -7.69 -12.90 -24.06
C LYS A 232 -6.77 -12.29 -23.00
N SER A 233 -7.29 -11.84 -21.86
CA SER A 233 -6.48 -11.29 -20.75
C SER A 233 -5.46 -12.29 -20.24
N LEU A 234 -5.83 -13.57 -20.11
CA LEU A 234 -4.89 -14.64 -19.71
C LEU A 234 -3.82 -14.87 -20.78
N ALA A 235 -4.19 -14.86 -22.07
CA ALA A 235 -3.20 -14.96 -23.15
C ALA A 235 -2.21 -13.78 -23.16
N GLU A 236 -2.68 -12.55 -22.95
CA GLU A 236 -1.81 -11.37 -22.81
C GLU A 236 -0.95 -11.46 -21.54
N LEU A 237 -1.49 -11.93 -20.41
CA LEU A 237 -0.72 -12.16 -19.19
C LEU A 237 0.42 -13.16 -19.43
N LYS A 238 0.16 -14.25 -20.14
CA LYS A 238 1.20 -15.23 -20.52
C LYS A 238 2.30 -14.58 -21.35
N LYS A 239 1.93 -13.68 -22.27
CA LYS A 239 2.88 -12.94 -23.10
C LYS A 239 3.69 -11.94 -22.27
N VAL A 240 3.06 -11.17 -21.36
CA VAL A 240 3.76 -10.31 -20.39
C VAL A 240 4.75 -11.11 -19.54
N ALA A 241 4.37 -12.31 -19.08
CA ALA A 241 5.23 -13.17 -18.28
C ALA A 241 6.53 -13.60 -19.00
N THR A 242 6.55 -13.62 -20.34
CA THR A 242 7.78 -13.94 -21.10
C THR A 242 8.87 -12.86 -21.02
N TYR A 243 8.52 -11.68 -20.50
CA TYR A 243 9.43 -10.54 -20.27
C TYR A 243 9.86 -10.40 -18.81
N MET A 244 9.27 -11.18 -17.90
CA MET A 244 9.61 -11.15 -16.48
C MET A 244 11.03 -11.67 -16.23
N ASP A 245 11.63 -11.21 -15.14
CA ASP A 245 12.91 -11.71 -14.67
C ASP A 245 12.85 -13.22 -14.38
N ALA A 246 13.69 -13.99 -15.07
CA ALA A 246 13.79 -15.43 -14.89
C ALA A 246 14.27 -15.82 -13.48
N ASP A 247 15.06 -14.95 -12.83
CA ASP A 247 15.58 -15.14 -11.47
C ASP A 247 14.71 -14.44 -10.40
N GLY A 248 13.56 -13.91 -10.81
CA GLY A 248 12.64 -13.16 -9.95
C GLY A 248 11.78 -14.02 -9.02
N LYS A 249 11.76 -15.35 -9.19
CA LYS A 249 10.85 -16.23 -8.44
C LYS A 249 11.05 -16.10 -6.92
N GLY A 250 10.00 -15.71 -6.22
CA GLY A 250 9.97 -15.54 -4.77
C GLY A 250 10.68 -14.28 -4.25
N GLN A 251 11.22 -13.43 -5.13
CA GLN A 251 11.87 -12.19 -4.74
C GLN A 251 10.86 -11.15 -4.24
N ASP A 252 11.27 -10.37 -3.25
CA ASP A 252 10.44 -9.29 -2.74
C ASP A 252 10.38 -8.12 -3.73
N TRP A 253 9.20 -7.48 -3.81
CA TRP A 253 8.90 -6.41 -4.75
C TRP A 253 9.91 -5.24 -4.73
N ASN A 254 10.48 -4.95 -3.57
CA ASN A 254 11.44 -3.86 -3.39
C ASN A 254 12.83 -4.24 -3.93
N LEU A 255 13.19 -5.53 -3.94
CA LEU A 255 14.42 -5.99 -4.59
C LEU A 255 14.31 -5.85 -6.11
N GLU A 256 13.12 -6.13 -6.67
CA GLU A 256 12.81 -5.92 -8.09
C GLU A 256 12.80 -4.43 -8.45
N ALA A 257 12.21 -3.57 -7.60
CA ALA A 257 12.32 -2.12 -7.76
C ALA A 257 13.79 -1.68 -7.77
N GLY A 258 14.61 -2.26 -6.90
CA GLY A 258 16.06 -2.07 -6.86
C GLY A 258 16.76 -2.43 -8.18
N LYS A 259 16.30 -3.45 -8.94
CA LYS A 259 16.87 -3.78 -10.26
C LYS A 259 16.61 -2.69 -11.28
N VAL A 260 15.42 -2.08 -11.27
CA VAL A 260 15.09 -0.95 -12.16
C VAL A 260 15.86 0.30 -11.75
N ILE A 261 15.90 0.63 -10.45
CA ILE A 261 16.65 1.76 -9.89
C ILE A 261 18.13 1.70 -10.26
N ASN A 262 18.74 0.52 -10.18
CA ASN A 262 20.16 0.30 -10.45
C ASN A 262 20.48 0.05 -11.93
N GLY A 263 19.51 0.22 -12.83
CA GLY A 263 19.70 0.12 -14.27
C GLY A 263 19.98 -1.30 -14.78
N LYS A 264 19.60 -2.33 -14.01
CA LYS A 264 19.65 -3.75 -14.43
C LYS A 264 18.39 -4.17 -15.21
N ALA A 265 17.27 -3.53 -14.90
CA ALA A 265 15.98 -3.77 -15.53
C ALA A 265 15.41 -2.48 -16.15
N GLY A 266 14.59 -2.63 -17.20
CA GLY A 266 13.97 -1.49 -17.88
C GLY A 266 12.65 -1.04 -17.26
N MET A 267 11.84 -1.99 -16.79
CA MET A 267 10.48 -1.72 -16.31
C MET A 267 10.12 -2.51 -15.06
N GLN A 268 9.11 -2.04 -14.32
CA GLN A 268 8.39 -2.80 -13.29
C GLN A 268 6.90 -2.43 -13.33
N ILE A 269 6.01 -3.41 -13.28
CA ILE A 269 4.56 -3.20 -13.10
C ILE A 269 4.28 -3.38 -11.61
N MET A 270 3.93 -2.29 -10.92
CA MET A 270 3.73 -2.28 -9.48
C MET A 270 2.98 -1.02 -9.07
N GLY A 271 2.27 -1.04 -7.95
CA GLY A 271 1.69 0.18 -7.41
C GLY A 271 2.73 1.22 -6.97
N ASP A 272 2.26 2.42 -6.68
CA ASP A 272 3.12 3.57 -6.35
C ASP A 272 3.83 3.52 -5.00
N TRP A 273 3.63 2.47 -4.20
CA TRP A 273 4.60 2.12 -3.15
C TRP A 273 6.00 1.85 -3.72
N ALA A 274 6.12 1.43 -4.99
CA ALA A 274 7.42 1.35 -5.67
C ALA A 274 8.17 2.69 -5.67
N LYS A 275 7.46 3.83 -5.73
CA LYS A 275 8.05 5.17 -5.66
C LYS A 275 8.82 5.41 -4.37
N SER A 276 8.41 4.79 -3.26
CA SER A 276 9.10 4.94 -1.97
C SER A 276 10.55 4.46 -2.02
N GLU A 277 10.85 3.43 -2.82
CA GLU A 277 12.20 2.92 -3.02
C GLU A 277 13.05 3.86 -3.88
N TRP A 278 12.44 4.50 -4.90
CA TRP A 278 13.08 5.56 -5.69
C TRP A 278 13.40 6.79 -4.82
N THR A 279 12.45 7.22 -4.00
CA THR A 279 12.62 8.33 -3.04
C THR A 279 13.72 8.01 -2.02
N ALA A 280 13.72 6.80 -1.45
CA ALA A 280 14.76 6.35 -0.51
C ALA A 280 16.15 6.32 -1.17
N ALA A 281 16.23 5.96 -2.46
CA ALA A 281 17.43 6.03 -3.27
C ALA A 281 17.78 7.44 -3.79
N LYS A 282 17.06 8.48 -3.33
CA LYS A 282 17.24 9.90 -3.71
C LYS A 282 17.12 10.15 -5.22
N LYS A 283 16.26 9.39 -5.89
CA LYS A 283 15.96 9.53 -7.32
C LYS A 283 14.81 10.51 -7.53
N VAL A 284 14.82 11.21 -8.66
CA VAL A 284 13.88 12.29 -8.99
C VAL A 284 12.97 11.88 -10.14
N ALA A 285 11.65 11.99 -9.94
CA ALA A 285 10.64 11.74 -10.96
C ALA A 285 10.88 12.57 -12.23
N GLY A 286 10.63 11.98 -13.40
CA GLY A 286 10.84 12.61 -14.71
C GLY A 286 12.29 12.70 -15.16
N LYS A 287 13.26 12.58 -14.24
CA LYS A 287 14.69 12.53 -14.54
C LYS A 287 15.24 11.11 -14.45
N ASP A 288 15.16 10.52 -13.26
CA ASP A 288 15.75 9.22 -12.95
C ASP A 288 14.78 8.06 -13.18
N TYR A 289 13.46 8.33 -13.15
CA TYR A 289 12.41 7.37 -13.47
C TYR A 289 11.20 8.05 -14.11
N GLN A 290 10.43 7.27 -14.86
CA GLN A 290 9.10 7.64 -15.32
C GLN A 290 8.05 6.73 -14.69
N CYS A 291 6.88 7.29 -14.44
CA CYS A 291 5.68 6.60 -14.00
C CYS A 291 4.62 6.85 -15.09
N VAL A 292 4.10 5.79 -15.71
CA VAL A 292 3.01 5.89 -16.68
C VAL A 292 1.93 4.86 -16.34
N ALA A 293 0.67 5.16 -16.65
CA ALA A 293 -0.38 4.16 -16.51
C ALA A 293 0.02 2.89 -17.29
N PHE A 294 -0.32 1.72 -16.76
CA PHE A 294 -0.11 0.47 -17.48
C PHE A 294 -0.75 0.58 -18.87
N PRO A 295 -0.10 0.12 -19.96
CA PRO A 295 -0.58 0.34 -21.31
C PRO A 295 -2.06 -0.01 -21.51
N GLY A 296 -2.83 0.91 -22.09
CA GLY A 296 -4.29 0.80 -22.29
C GLY A 296 -5.16 1.09 -21.06
N THR A 297 -4.59 1.57 -19.95
CA THR A 297 -5.33 1.85 -18.69
C THR A 297 -5.37 3.33 -18.31
N GLU A 298 -5.08 4.24 -19.24
CA GLU A 298 -4.96 5.68 -18.99
C GLU A 298 -6.26 6.38 -18.57
N LYS A 299 -7.41 5.72 -18.76
CA LYS A 299 -8.74 6.20 -18.36
C LYS A 299 -9.30 5.48 -17.13
N ALA A 300 -8.42 4.83 -16.37
CA ALA A 300 -8.78 4.09 -15.18
C ALA A 300 -7.70 4.21 -14.09
N PHE A 301 -8.18 4.13 -12.85
CA PHE A 301 -7.36 4.16 -11.65
C PHE A 301 -7.79 3.00 -10.77
N THR A 302 -6.91 2.01 -10.64
CA THR A 302 -7.10 0.92 -9.67
C THR A 302 -6.55 1.35 -8.33
N TYR A 303 -7.44 1.56 -7.35
CA TYR A 303 -7.04 2.08 -6.04
C TYR A 303 -6.80 0.97 -5.03
N ASN A 304 -5.82 1.22 -4.15
CA ASN A 304 -5.57 0.52 -2.91
C ASN A 304 -5.56 1.57 -1.79
N ILE A 305 -6.33 1.39 -0.71
CA ILE A 305 -6.41 2.34 0.39
C ILE A 305 -5.89 1.63 1.63
N ASP A 306 -4.75 2.08 2.15
CA ASP A 306 -4.32 1.63 3.47
C ASP A 306 -5.19 2.32 4.52
N SER A 307 -5.73 1.53 5.45
CA SER A 307 -6.56 2.04 6.55
C SER A 307 -6.13 1.41 7.87
N LEU A 308 -6.30 2.17 8.94
CA LEU A 308 -5.98 1.79 10.31
C LEU A 308 -7.30 1.51 11.05
N ALA A 309 -7.68 0.24 11.14
CA ALA A 309 -8.86 -0.22 11.87
C ALA A 309 -8.63 -0.16 13.38
N VAL A 310 -9.60 0.39 14.10
CA VAL A 310 -9.51 0.62 15.55
C VAL A 310 -10.26 -0.49 16.27
N PHE A 311 -9.55 -1.27 17.08
CA PHE A 311 -10.15 -2.36 17.86
C PHE A 311 -10.65 -1.84 19.21
N LYS A 312 -11.70 -2.47 19.74
CA LYS A 312 -12.19 -2.20 21.10
C LYS A 312 -11.12 -2.53 22.12
N GLN A 313 -10.87 -1.58 23.01
CA GLN A 313 -9.88 -1.70 24.08
C GLN A 313 -10.54 -1.39 25.43
N LYS A 314 -10.12 -2.10 26.48
CA LYS A 314 -10.64 -1.87 27.84
C LYS A 314 -9.93 -0.70 28.54
N ASP A 315 -8.68 -0.48 28.18
CA ASP A 315 -7.84 0.56 28.77
C ASP A 315 -8.14 1.92 28.15
N LYS A 316 -8.51 2.90 28.98
CA LYS A 316 -8.87 4.25 28.54
C LYS A 316 -7.67 5.02 27.96
N GLY A 317 -6.45 4.73 28.43
CA GLY A 317 -5.23 5.32 27.88
C GLY A 317 -4.98 4.85 26.45
N THR A 318 -5.19 3.56 26.18
CA THR A 318 -5.17 3.01 24.82
C THR A 318 -6.24 3.65 23.93
N THR A 319 -7.47 3.82 24.42
CA THR A 319 -8.52 4.52 23.65
C THR A 319 -8.15 5.97 23.34
N ALA A 320 -7.58 6.70 24.31
CA ALA A 320 -7.09 8.05 24.07
C ALA A 320 -5.94 8.08 23.03
N ALA A 321 -5.03 7.11 23.08
CA ALA A 321 -3.95 6.98 22.09
C ALA A 321 -4.46 6.61 20.68
N GLN A 322 -5.52 5.79 20.59
CA GLN A 322 -6.19 5.47 19.32
C GLN A 322 -6.84 6.72 18.72
N GLN A 323 -7.50 7.54 19.54
CA GLN A 323 -8.12 8.81 19.12
C GLN A 323 -7.09 9.82 18.63
N ASP A 324 -5.96 9.94 19.33
CA ASP A 324 -4.86 10.80 18.95
C ASP A 324 -4.23 10.35 17.62
N LEU A 325 -3.89 9.06 17.50
CA LEU A 325 -3.40 8.47 16.26
C LEU A 325 -4.37 8.70 15.09
N ALA A 326 -5.67 8.51 15.31
CA ALA A 326 -6.70 8.73 14.32
C ALA A 326 -6.75 10.20 13.84
N LYS A 327 -6.65 11.15 14.77
CA LYS A 327 -6.58 12.57 14.47
C LYS A 327 -5.32 12.90 13.67
N VAL A 328 -4.16 12.44 14.13
CA VAL A 328 -2.87 12.63 13.46
C VAL A 328 -2.91 12.08 12.04
N ALA A 329 -3.45 10.87 11.86
CA ALA A 329 -3.53 10.20 10.57
C ALA A 329 -4.31 11.01 9.50
N MET A 330 -5.25 11.87 9.91
CA MET A 330 -6.01 12.74 9.00
C MET A 330 -5.51 14.19 8.97
N GLY A 331 -4.45 14.53 9.70
CA GLY A 331 -3.82 15.86 9.67
C GLY A 331 -3.06 16.11 8.36
N GLU A 332 -3.05 17.37 7.87
CA GLU A 332 -2.37 17.75 6.62
C GLU A 332 -0.87 17.43 6.62
N ASP A 333 -0.18 17.74 7.72
CA ASP A 333 1.25 17.51 7.85
C ASP A 333 1.59 16.02 7.75
N PHE A 334 0.82 15.18 8.45
CA PHE A 334 0.99 13.74 8.37
C PHE A 334 0.65 13.24 6.96
N GLN A 335 -0.51 13.60 6.42
CA GLN A 335 -0.95 13.19 5.07
C GLN A 335 0.08 13.55 4.00
N LYS A 336 0.69 14.74 4.09
CA LYS A 336 1.79 15.18 3.24
C LYS A 336 3.03 14.31 3.42
N VAL A 337 3.59 14.28 4.63
CA VAL A 337 4.90 13.65 4.86
C VAL A 337 4.82 12.14 4.67
N PHE A 338 3.75 11.51 5.17
CA PHE A 338 3.50 10.08 4.97
C PHE A 338 3.38 9.75 3.49
N SER A 339 2.52 10.43 2.74
CA SER A 339 2.26 10.09 1.33
C SER A 339 3.48 10.34 0.43
N ILE A 340 4.28 11.38 0.70
CA ILE A 340 5.54 11.62 -0.02
C ILE A 340 6.51 10.45 0.19
N ASN A 341 6.71 10.02 1.43
CA ASN A 341 7.62 8.90 1.74
C ASN A 341 7.07 7.56 1.25
N LYS A 342 5.76 7.35 1.39
CA LYS A 342 5.08 6.10 1.02
C LYS A 342 4.89 5.94 -0.48
N GLY A 343 4.93 7.02 -1.23
CA GLY A 343 4.74 7.04 -2.69
C GLY A 343 3.29 7.24 -3.16
N SER A 344 2.33 7.23 -2.24
CA SER A 344 0.90 7.42 -2.50
C SER A 344 0.50 8.88 -2.69
N ILE A 345 -0.79 9.11 -2.97
CA ILE A 345 -1.45 10.41 -2.78
C ILE A 345 -2.16 10.43 -1.40
N PRO A 346 -2.38 11.62 -0.80
CA PRO A 346 -3.15 11.73 0.43
C PRO A 346 -4.63 11.38 0.20
N VAL A 347 -5.33 10.97 1.26
CA VAL A 347 -6.78 10.67 1.19
C VAL A 347 -7.65 11.93 1.20
N ARG A 348 -7.08 13.07 1.60
CA ARG A 348 -7.84 14.32 1.74
C ARG A 348 -8.04 15.01 0.40
N GLU A 349 -9.30 15.23 0.01
CA GLU A 349 -9.68 15.88 -1.25
C GLU A 349 -9.17 17.31 -1.37
N ASP A 350 -9.12 18.05 -0.26
CA ASP A 350 -8.60 19.43 -0.22
C ASP A 350 -7.12 19.49 -0.62
N MET A 351 -6.33 18.48 -0.25
CA MET A 351 -4.93 18.36 -0.64
C MET A 351 -4.77 17.90 -2.09
N LEU A 352 -5.60 16.96 -2.55
CA LEU A 352 -5.55 16.44 -3.94
C LEU A 352 -5.72 17.55 -4.98
N SER A 353 -6.48 18.59 -4.66
CA SER A 353 -6.72 19.74 -5.55
C SER A 353 -5.49 20.63 -5.77
N ASP A 354 -4.50 20.61 -4.87
CA ASP A 354 -3.28 21.43 -4.94
C ASP A 354 -2.05 20.68 -4.41
N MET A 355 -1.76 19.53 -5.02
CA MET A 355 -0.60 18.70 -4.68
C MET A 355 0.73 19.46 -4.79
N SER A 356 0.82 20.46 -5.67
CA SER A 356 2.02 21.26 -5.89
C SER A 356 2.41 22.10 -4.67
N LYS A 357 1.43 22.73 -4.01
CA LYS A 357 1.62 23.51 -2.78
C LYS A 357 2.24 22.68 -1.66
N TYR A 358 1.94 21.38 -1.61
CA TYR A 358 2.47 20.47 -0.60
C TYR A 358 3.80 19.83 -0.99
N GLY A 359 4.34 20.10 -2.19
CA GLY A 359 5.64 19.60 -2.62
C GLY A 359 5.64 18.15 -3.11
N PHE A 360 4.48 17.64 -3.55
CA PHE A 360 4.40 16.32 -4.19
C PHE A 360 5.08 16.32 -5.56
N ASP A 361 5.73 15.22 -5.91
CA ASP A 361 6.38 15.04 -7.22
C ASP A 361 5.37 14.91 -8.38
N SER A 362 5.87 14.92 -9.62
CA SER A 362 5.03 14.84 -10.82
C SER A 362 4.21 13.55 -10.90
N CYS A 363 4.70 12.42 -10.38
CA CYS A 363 3.95 11.16 -10.39
C CYS A 363 2.74 11.22 -9.46
N ALA A 364 2.93 11.75 -8.25
CA ALA A 364 1.86 11.95 -7.29
C ALA A 364 0.84 12.99 -7.77
N GLN A 365 1.30 14.07 -8.43
CA GLN A 365 0.40 15.04 -9.06
C GLN A 365 -0.44 14.40 -10.19
N THR A 366 0.16 13.56 -11.03
CA THR A 366 -0.58 12.79 -12.05
C THR A 366 -1.57 11.83 -11.41
N ALA A 367 -1.19 11.08 -10.38
CA ALA A 367 -2.09 10.19 -9.66
C ALA A 367 -3.31 10.96 -9.09
N ALA A 368 -3.10 12.11 -8.45
CA ALA A 368 -4.18 12.91 -7.89
C ALA A 368 -5.13 13.44 -8.98
N LYS A 369 -4.57 13.93 -10.09
CA LYS A 369 -5.36 14.40 -11.24
C LYS A 369 -6.22 13.27 -11.81
N ASP A 370 -5.62 12.10 -12.03
CA ASP A 370 -6.31 10.94 -12.59
C ASP A 370 -7.40 10.44 -11.63
N PHE A 371 -7.09 10.36 -10.33
CA PHE A 371 -8.07 10.00 -9.30
C PHE A 371 -9.31 10.92 -9.30
N LEU A 372 -9.09 12.24 -9.31
CA LEU A 372 -10.16 13.25 -9.32
C LEU A 372 -10.96 13.26 -10.63
N ALA A 373 -10.36 12.84 -11.74
CA ALA A 373 -11.04 12.71 -13.03
C ALA A 373 -11.90 11.43 -13.03
N ASP A 374 -11.31 10.31 -12.63
CA ASP A 374 -11.93 8.99 -12.68
C ASP A 374 -13.02 8.80 -11.63
N SER A 375 -12.98 9.56 -10.52
CA SER A 375 -14.05 9.57 -9.51
C SER A 375 -15.39 10.00 -10.12
N LYS A 376 -15.36 10.83 -11.16
CA LYS A 376 -16.53 11.40 -11.86
C LYS A 376 -17.04 10.56 -13.02
N THR A 377 -16.21 9.69 -13.59
CA THR A 377 -16.50 8.94 -14.83
C THR A 377 -16.77 7.44 -14.59
N GLY A 378 -16.59 6.95 -13.36
CA GLY A 378 -16.64 5.52 -13.06
C GLY A 378 -15.33 4.78 -13.32
N GLY A 379 -14.25 5.49 -13.66
CA GLY A 379 -12.91 4.93 -13.88
C GLY A 379 -12.20 4.45 -12.61
N LEU A 380 -12.67 4.84 -11.42
CA LEU A 380 -12.15 4.31 -10.15
C LEU A 380 -12.59 2.86 -9.94
N GLN A 381 -11.64 1.95 -9.94
CA GLN A 381 -11.87 0.52 -9.70
C GLN A 381 -11.10 0.05 -8.45
N PRO A 382 -11.72 -0.73 -7.55
CA PRO A 382 -10.98 -1.29 -6.41
C PRO A 382 -10.00 -2.36 -6.90
N SER A 383 -8.76 -2.33 -6.41
CA SER A 383 -7.78 -3.38 -6.67
C SER A 383 -8.21 -4.73 -6.06
N MET A 384 -8.16 -5.79 -6.86
CA MET A 384 -8.39 -7.17 -6.41
C MET A 384 -7.15 -7.72 -5.71
N ALA A 385 -5.97 -7.47 -6.26
CA ALA A 385 -4.69 -7.92 -5.71
C ALA A 385 -4.35 -7.26 -4.37
N HIS A 386 -4.97 -6.13 -4.06
CA HIS A 386 -4.69 -5.35 -2.85
C HIS A 386 -5.90 -5.15 -1.93
N ASN A 387 -6.79 -6.15 -1.89
CA ASN A 387 -7.84 -6.34 -0.87
C ASN A 387 -8.98 -5.32 -0.92
N MET A 388 -9.15 -4.59 -2.03
CA MET A 388 -10.22 -3.60 -2.15
C MET A 388 -11.48 -4.15 -2.81
N ALA A 389 -11.35 -5.16 -3.68
CA ALA A 389 -12.47 -5.62 -4.51
C ALA A 389 -13.23 -6.83 -3.93
N THR A 390 -12.58 -7.67 -3.13
CA THR A 390 -13.11 -9.00 -2.76
C THR A 390 -12.78 -9.37 -1.32
N THR A 391 -13.38 -10.46 -0.82
CA THR A 391 -12.96 -11.10 0.44
C THR A 391 -11.59 -11.77 0.27
N LEU A 392 -10.89 -12.01 1.37
CA LEU A 392 -9.58 -12.70 1.31
C LEU A 392 -9.67 -14.13 0.76
N ALA A 393 -10.81 -14.81 0.94
CA ALA A 393 -11.01 -16.16 0.39
C ALA A 393 -11.07 -16.13 -1.15
N VAL A 394 -11.84 -15.20 -1.71
CA VAL A 394 -11.95 -14.99 -3.15
C VAL A 394 -10.61 -14.52 -3.73
N GLN A 395 -9.93 -13.60 -3.05
CA GLN A 395 -8.58 -13.15 -3.43
C GLN A 395 -7.58 -14.31 -3.48
N GLY A 396 -7.58 -15.19 -2.46
CA GLY A 396 -6.73 -16.38 -2.44
C GLY A 396 -6.98 -17.30 -3.65
N ALA A 397 -8.25 -17.48 -4.04
CA ALA A 397 -8.58 -18.25 -5.24
C ALA A 397 -8.06 -17.60 -6.54
N PHE A 398 -8.10 -16.26 -6.66
CA PHE A 398 -7.43 -15.57 -7.76
C PHE A 398 -5.92 -15.83 -7.73
N PHE A 399 -5.29 -15.66 -6.58
CA PHE A 399 -3.84 -15.78 -6.40
C PHE A 399 -3.36 -17.17 -6.82
N ASP A 400 -4.04 -18.22 -6.38
CA ASP A 400 -3.71 -19.60 -6.72
C ASP A 400 -3.83 -19.86 -8.22
N VAL A 401 -4.96 -19.47 -8.84
CA VAL A 401 -5.18 -19.74 -10.27
C VAL A 401 -4.20 -18.95 -11.14
N VAL A 402 -3.97 -17.67 -10.84
CA VAL A 402 -3.07 -16.79 -11.60
C VAL A 402 -1.62 -17.25 -11.47
N THR A 403 -1.16 -17.56 -10.26
CA THR A 403 0.23 -18.01 -10.02
C THR A 403 0.49 -19.35 -10.70
N ASN A 404 -0.43 -20.30 -10.57
CA ASN A 404 -0.32 -21.59 -11.25
C ASN A 404 -0.33 -21.43 -12.76
N TYR A 405 -1.17 -20.52 -13.27
CA TYR A 405 -1.20 -20.21 -14.69
C TYR A 405 0.15 -19.68 -15.15
N ILE A 406 0.70 -18.63 -14.55
CA ILE A 406 1.99 -18.03 -14.95
C ILE A 406 3.11 -19.08 -14.94
N ASN A 407 3.19 -19.90 -13.89
CA ASN A 407 4.25 -20.89 -13.70
C ASN A 407 4.17 -22.12 -14.63
N ASP A 408 3.01 -22.39 -15.25
CA ASP A 408 2.87 -23.48 -16.22
C ASP A 408 3.00 -22.96 -17.66
N PRO A 409 4.12 -23.24 -18.36
CA PRO A 409 4.34 -22.78 -19.73
C PRO A 409 3.37 -23.41 -20.74
N LYS A 410 2.66 -24.49 -20.37
CA LYS A 410 1.69 -25.20 -21.21
C LYS A 410 0.24 -24.89 -20.86
N ALA A 411 -0.02 -24.07 -19.85
CA ALA A 411 -1.38 -23.79 -19.41
C ALA A 411 -2.19 -23.10 -20.53
N ASP A 412 -3.36 -23.67 -20.82
CA ASP A 412 -4.31 -23.11 -21.79
C ASP A 412 -5.13 -21.96 -21.17
N PRO A 413 -5.23 -20.79 -21.85
CA PRO A 413 -6.00 -19.67 -21.33
C PRO A 413 -7.51 -19.96 -21.13
N ALA A 414 -8.12 -20.76 -22.01
CA ALA A 414 -9.56 -21.06 -21.94
C ALA A 414 -9.88 -22.05 -20.81
N GLU A 415 -9.05 -23.07 -20.62
CA GLU A 415 -9.14 -23.96 -19.45
C GLU A 415 -8.89 -23.19 -18.15
N THR A 416 -7.94 -22.26 -18.15
CA THR A 416 -7.62 -21.44 -16.98
C THR A 416 -8.77 -20.51 -16.62
N ALA A 417 -9.44 -19.87 -17.60
CA ALA A 417 -10.63 -19.07 -17.35
C ALA A 417 -11.77 -19.90 -16.71
N LYS A 418 -11.96 -21.15 -17.15
CA LYS A 418 -12.93 -22.07 -16.52
C LYS A 418 -12.53 -22.43 -15.08
N LYS A 419 -11.25 -22.73 -14.83
CA LYS A 419 -10.72 -22.99 -13.48
C LYS A 419 -10.91 -21.78 -12.58
N LEU A 420 -10.68 -20.57 -13.11
CA LEU A 420 -10.91 -19.33 -12.40
C LEU A 420 -12.37 -19.19 -11.98
N GLY A 421 -13.32 -19.29 -12.91
CA GLY A 421 -14.76 -19.23 -12.59
C GLY A 421 -15.19 -20.26 -11.54
N ALA A 422 -14.69 -21.50 -11.64
CA ALA A 422 -14.96 -22.54 -10.66
C ALA A 422 -14.38 -22.24 -9.27
N ALA A 423 -13.11 -21.82 -9.19
CA ALA A 423 -12.45 -21.50 -7.93
C ALA A 423 -13.12 -20.31 -7.22
N ILE A 424 -13.45 -19.25 -7.96
CA ILE A 424 -14.14 -18.08 -7.42
C ILE A 424 -15.54 -18.45 -6.92
N LYS A 425 -16.27 -19.31 -7.65
CA LYS A 425 -17.58 -19.81 -7.21
C LYS A 425 -17.48 -20.61 -5.90
N SER A 426 -16.41 -21.37 -5.70
CA SER A 426 -16.19 -22.14 -4.47
C SER A 426 -15.71 -21.32 -3.28
N ALA A 427 -15.18 -20.11 -3.50
CA ALA A 427 -14.62 -19.24 -2.47
C ALA A 427 -15.59 -18.15 -1.96
N LYS A 428 -16.73 -17.95 -2.65
CA LYS A 428 -17.87 -17.16 -2.15
C LYS A 428 -18.65 -17.96 -1.12
#